data_AF-A0A9E4EUP3-F1
#
_entry.id   AF-A0A9E4EUP3-F1
#
_cell.length_a   1.000
_cell.length_b   1.000
_cell.length_c   1.000
_cell.angle_alpha   90.00
_cell.angle_beta   90.00
_cell.angle_gamma   90.00
#
_symmetry.space_group_name_H-M   'P 1'
#
loop_
_entity.id
_entity.type
_entity.pdbx_description
1 polymer ?
#
loop_
_entity_poly.entity_id
_entity_poly.type
_entity_poly.pdbx_seq_one_letter_code
_entity_poly.pdbx_strand_id
1 'polypeptide(L)'
;MDAARKSADRAGISVRAMLVGAVLCGAIAVGLPYGEFVLNGTQLGLNSSTPAAFFLLFLLVALVQPLLGLVRRDWLFSRAELLSIAVMMMITTAIAARGFISIAVPILTGIFYFASPENNWEELLLPHVPTWLIPFYEGLPEGAAIPWGVWLEPLLWWLVFMAAFYVVVVCAMVILRRQWMDHERLLYPLTQVPLGMVEDAATPSRVKPFLKNPAMWLGLAVPSVLHGVNALSHYYEFIGRINFAYSMPLAHDAVRFYLRFDCMWMGLAFQPVVLLLVGQSRGGALHPHRHFEYRKPRHLQPHL
;
A
#
# COMPACT_ATOMS: atom_id res chain seq x y z
N MET A 1 0.35 -17.38 34.27
CA MET A 1 0.95 -17.26 32.92
C MET A 1 0.11 -16.40 31.97
N ASP A 2 -1.22 -16.32 32.10
CA ASP A 2 -2.05 -15.48 31.23
C ASP A 2 -1.94 -13.96 31.46
N ALA A 3 -1.59 -13.52 32.67
CA ALA A 3 -1.42 -12.10 32.98
C ALA A 3 -0.18 -11.48 32.30
N ALA A 4 0.91 -12.24 32.14
CA ALA A 4 2.13 -11.78 31.47
C ALA A 4 1.98 -11.74 29.94
N ARG A 5 1.12 -12.60 29.38
CA ARG A 5 0.75 -12.56 27.96
C ARG A 5 -0.14 -11.35 27.65
N LYS A 6 -1.05 -11.00 28.58
CA LYS A 6 -1.86 -9.77 28.53
C LYS A 6 -1.06 -8.48 28.73
N SER A 7 0.09 -8.49 29.41
CA SER A 7 0.93 -7.30 29.56
C SER A 7 1.80 -7.02 28.33
N ALA A 8 2.21 -8.05 27.58
CA ALA A 8 2.94 -7.90 26.33
C ALA A 8 2.06 -7.32 25.19
N ASP A 9 0.75 -7.64 25.20
CA ASP A 9 -0.25 -7.06 24.29
C ASP A 9 -0.64 -5.60 24.61
N ARG A 10 -0.10 -5.02 25.70
CA ARG A 10 -0.37 -3.62 26.13
C ARG A 10 0.72 -2.62 25.76
N ALA A 11 1.71 -3.00 24.96
CA ALA A 11 2.67 -2.04 24.44
C ALA A 11 2.00 -1.25 23.31
N GLY A 12 1.43 -0.09 23.66
CA GLY A 12 0.91 0.89 22.72
C GLY A 12 1.96 1.35 21.71
N ILE A 13 1.51 2.18 20.77
CA ILE A 13 2.34 2.79 19.74
C ILE A 13 3.58 3.41 20.39
N SER A 14 4.77 2.88 20.09
CA SER A 14 6.02 3.40 20.63
C SER A 14 6.47 4.62 19.83
N VAL A 15 7.05 5.61 20.51
CA VAL A 15 7.63 6.80 19.86
C VAL A 15 8.72 6.39 18.86
N ARG A 16 9.51 5.36 19.19
CA ARG A 16 10.53 4.78 18.31
C ARG A 16 9.92 4.29 16.99
N ALA A 17 8.81 3.56 17.05
CA ALA A 17 8.11 3.08 15.85
C ALA A 17 7.54 4.23 15.04
N MET A 18 7.00 5.27 15.69
CA MET A 18 6.53 6.47 14.98
C MET A 18 7.67 7.20 14.27
N LEU A 19 8.85 7.34 14.90
CA LEU A 19 10.01 7.99 14.28
C LEU A 19 10.52 7.20 13.07
N VAL A 20 10.67 5.88 13.20
CA VAL A 20 11.08 5.02 12.07
C VAL A 20 10.03 5.04 10.97
N GLY A 21 8.75 4.99 11.34
CA GLY A 21 7.64 5.14 10.41
C GLY A 21 7.71 6.47 9.67
N ALA A 22 7.94 7.60 10.35
CA ALA A 22 8.05 8.92 9.74
C ALA A 22 9.23 9.02 8.77
N VAL A 23 10.38 8.45 9.11
CA VAL A 23 11.55 8.39 8.21
C VAL A 23 11.23 7.59 6.95
N LEU A 24 10.59 6.42 7.08
CA LEU A 24 10.19 5.60 5.94
C LEU A 24 9.10 6.28 5.11
N CYS A 25 8.17 7.00 5.74
CA CYS A 25 7.19 7.83 5.05
C CYS A 25 7.86 8.94 4.24
N GLY A 26 8.87 9.61 4.81
CA GLY A 26 9.70 10.58 4.08
C GLY A 26 10.43 9.95 2.89
N ALA A 27 10.98 8.75 3.06
CA ALA A 27 11.61 8.01 1.96
C ALA A 27 10.62 7.68 0.83
N ILE A 28 9.38 7.34 1.15
CA ILE A 28 8.29 7.13 0.16
C ILE A 28 7.91 8.46 -0.50
N ALA A 29 7.69 9.51 0.29
CA ALA A 29 7.24 10.82 -0.17
C ALA A 29 8.23 11.51 -1.12
N VAL A 30 9.53 11.26 -0.95
CA VAL A 30 10.58 11.73 -1.87
C VAL A 30 10.84 10.71 -2.98
N GLY A 31 10.97 9.43 -2.62
CA GLY A 31 11.41 8.38 -3.54
C GLY A 31 10.41 8.06 -4.64
N LEU A 32 9.10 8.09 -4.36
CA LEU A 32 8.08 7.82 -5.38
C LEU A 32 8.02 8.94 -6.45
N PRO A 33 7.84 10.23 -6.10
CA PRO A 33 7.87 11.29 -7.09
C PRO A 33 9.20 11.39 -7.84
N TYR A 34 10.33 11.23 -7.14
CA TYR A 34 11.64 11.26 -7.79
C TYR A 34 11.81 10.11 -8.79
N GLY A 35 11.41 8.90 -8.40
CA GLY A 35 11.43 7.74 -9.27
C GLY A 35 10.55 7.90 -10.51
N GLU A 36 9.36 8.49 -10.35
CA GLU A 36 8.40 8.68 -11.45
C GLU A 36 8.77 9.84 -12.38
N PHE A 37 9.07 11.02 -11.83
CA PHE A 37 9.24 12.24 -12.63
C PHE A 37 10.66 12.51 -13.09
N VAL A 38 11.67 12.10 -12.31
CA VAL A 38 13.08 12.38 -12.64
C VAL A 38 13.70 11.17 -13.32
N LEU A 39 13.60 10.00 -12.70
CA LEU A 39 14.22 8.79 -13.23
C LEU A 39 13.40 8.12 -14.34
N ASN A 40 12.14 8.52 -14.55
CA ASN A 40 11.18 7.83 -15.44
C ASN A 40 11.16 6.31 -15.17
N GLY A 41 11.30 5.94 -13.90
CA GLY A 41 11.48 4.58 -13.44
C GLY A 41 10.16 3.80 -13.31
N THR A 42 10.25 2.63 -12.66
CA THR A 42 9.06 1.83 -12.40
C THR A 42 8.12 2.57 -11.46
N GLN A 43 6.87 2.74 -11.88
CA GLN A 43 5.88 3.52 -11.15
C GLN A 43 5.29 2.70 -9.98
N LEU A 44 6.04 2.59 -8.90
CA LEU A 44 5.67 1.87 -7.68
C LEU A 44 4.48 2.50 -6.93
N GLY A 45 4.06 3.71 -7.31
CA GLY A 45 2.88 4.41 -6.80
C GLY A 45 1.69 4.43 -7.76
N LEU A 46 1.69 3.66 -8.86
CA LEU A 46 0.60 3.71 -9.86
C LEU A 46 -0.78 3.34 -9.31
N ASN A 47 -0.82 2.34 -8.42
CA ASN A 47 -2.05 1.66 -8.02
C ASN A 47 -2.19 1.63 -6.50
N SER A 48 -3.42 1.53 -6.02
CA SER A 48 -3.81 1.49 -4.60
C SER A 48 -3.34 0.23 -3.83
N SER A 49 -2.52 -0.63 -4.43
CA SER A 49 -1.94 -1.84 -3.82
C SER A 49 -0.68 -1.59 -2.98
N THR A 50 -0.20 -0.33 -2.91
CA THR A 50 0.91 0.14 -2.04
C THR A 50 2.18 -0.75 -2.03
N PRO A 51 2.74 -1.16 -3.19
CA PRO A 51 3.87 -2.09 -3.22
C PRO A 51 5.14 -1.51 -2.59
N ALA A 52 5.33 -0.18 -2.64
CA ALA A 52 6.45 0.49 -1.96
C ALA A 52 6.44 0.28 -0.44
N ALA A 53 5.26 0.40 0.21
CA ALA A 53 5.11 0.16 1.63
C ALA A 53 5.43 -1.29 2.01
N PHE A 54 4.96 -2.26 1.23
CA PHE A 54 5.24 -3.68 1.47
C PHE A 54 6.71 -4.02 1.26
N PHE A 55 7.34 -3.44 0.24
CA PHE A 55 8.76 -3.64 -0.02
C PHE A 55 9.64 -3.07 1.10
N LEU A 56 9.36 -1.85 1.55
CA LEU A 56 10.10 -1.25 2.68
C LEU A 56 9.84 -2.00 3.99
N LEU A 57 8.62 -2.48 4.23
CA LEU A 57 8.32 -3.35 5.36
C LEU A 57 9.10 -4.67 5.27
N PHE A 58 9.19 -5.26 4.09
CA PHE A 58 9.99 -6.46 3.85
C PHE A 58 11.46 -6.19 4.16
N LEU A 59 12.06 -5.08 3.69
CA LEU A 59 13.44 -4.74 4.02
C LEU A 59 13.64 -4.51 5.54
N LEU A 60 12.68 -3.85 6.19
CA LEU A 60 12.72 -3.64 7.63
C LEU A 60 12.72 -4.99 8.39
N VAL A 61 11.90 -5.95 7.96
CA VAL A 61 11.77 -7.26 8.62
C VAL A 61 12.87 -8.25 8.22
N ALA A 62 13.30 -8.25 6.96
CA ALA A 62 14.26 -9.20 6.40
C ALA A 62 15.72 -8.82 6.61
N LEU A 63 16.02 -7.51 6.64
CA LEU A 63 17.38 -7.01 6.78
C LEU A 63 17.57 -6.32 8.12
N VAL A 64 16.79 -5.28 8.41
CA VAL A 64 17.03 -4.42 9.57
C VAL A 64 16.77 -5.16 10.88
N GLN A 65 15.67 -5.91 10.99
CA GLN A 65 15.30 -6.59 12.23
C GLN A 65 16.32 -7.68 12.65
N PRO A 66 16.82 -8.56 11.76
CA PRO A 66 17.91 -9.48 12.09
C PRO A 66 19.20 -8.77 12.50
N LEU A 67 19.59 -7.70 11.80
CA LEU A 67 20.79 -6.91 12.12
C LEU A 67 20.67 -6.26 13.51
N LEU A 68 19.53 -5.66 13.84
CA LEU A 68 19.26 -5.13 15.18
C LEU A 68 19.33 -6.24 16.22
N GLY A 69 18.76 -7.42 15.92
CA GLY A 69 18.78 -8.57 16.82
C GLY A 69 20.17 -9.19 17.04
N LEU A 70 21.11 -9.00 16.12
CA LEU A 70 22.53 -9.35 16.29
C LEU A 70 23.22 -8.42 17.30
N VAL A 71 22.89 -7.12 17.26
CA VAL A 71 23.43 -6.13 18.19
C VAL A 71 22.77 -6.25 19.57
N ARG A 72 21.45 -6.09 19.66
CA ARG A 72 20.66 -6.17 20.89
C ARG A 72 19.25 -6.68 20.64
N ARG A 73 18.82 -7.71 21.38
CA ARG A 73 17.46 -8.28 21.24
C ARG A 73 16.35 -7.29 21.61
N ASP A 74 16.60 -6.36 22.52
CA ASP A 74 15.61 -5.35 22.94
C ASP A 74 15.34 -4.26 21.89
N TRP A 75 16.16 -4.22 20.82
CA TRP A 75 15.96 -3.31 19.70
C TRP A 75 15.02 -3.87 18.64
N LEU A 76 14.61 -5.13 18.77
CA LEU A 76 13.63 -5.73 17.89
C LEU A 76 12.28 -5.00 18.04
N PHE A 77 11.67 -4.70 16.90
CA PHE A 77 10.32 -4.16 16.88
C PHE A 77 9.30 -5.24 17.23
N SER A 78 8.33 -4.88 18.06
CA SER A 78 7.16 -5.70 18.34
C SER A 78 6.23 -5.78 17.13
N ARG A 79 5.32 -6.75 17.13
CA ARG A 79 4.27 -6.86 16.11
C ARG A 79 3.43 -5.58 16.00
N ALA A 80 3.07 -4.97 17.13
CA ALA A 80 2.28 -3.73 17.16
C ALA A 80 3.06 -2.54 16.56
N GLU A 81 4.35 -2.45 16.85
CA GLU A 81 5.24 -1.42 16.29
C GLU A 81 5.35 -1.56 14.76
N LEU A 82 5.61 -2.77 14.26
CA LEU A 82 5.72 -3.04 12.83
C LEU A 82 4.40 -2.80 12.09
N LEU A 83 3.26 -3.17 12.68
CA LEU A 83 1.94 -2.88 12.11
C LEU A 83 1.68 -1.37 12.03
N SER A 84 2.06 -0.63 13.06
CA SER A 84 1.92 0.83 13.06
C SER A 84 2.76 1.46 11.94
N ILE A 85 4.02 1.04 11.79
CA ILE A 85 4.91 1.48 10.71
C ILE A 85 4.32 1.13 9.34
N ALA A 86 3.79 -0.08 9.17
CA ALA A 86 3.15 -0.51 7.92
C ALA A 86 1.96 0.38 7.56
N VAL A 87 1.07 0.66 8.51
CA VAL A 87 -0.10 1.54 8.30
C VAL A 87 0.33 2.95 7.90
N MET A 88 1.33 3.53 8.59
CA MET A 88 1.88 4.85 8.24
C MET A 88 2.38 4.91 6.79
N MET A 89 3.16 3.90 6.37
CA MET A 89 3.70 3.82 5.01
C MET A 89 2.61 3.59 3.96
N MET A 90 1.58 2.80 4.26
CA MET A 90 0.46 2.56 3.34
C MET A 90 -0.33 3.86 3.08
N ILE A 91 -0.65 4.61 4.15
CA ILE A 91 -1.31 5.91 4.03
C ILE A 91 -0.44 6.88 3.23
N THR A 92 0.85 6.96 3.55
CA THR A 92 1.78 7.85 2.84
C THR A 92 1.90 7.48 1.36
N THR A 93 1.95 6.18 1.04
CA THR A 93 1.98 5.73 -0.35
C THR A 93 0.73 6.19 -1.10
N ALA A 94 -0.46 6.16 -0.49
CA ALA A 94 -1.69 6.63 -1.13
C ALA A 94 -1.66 8.12 -1.48
N ILE A 95 -1.00 8.95 -0.66
CA ILE A 95 -0.87 10.40 -0.86
C ILE A 95 0.26 10.73 -1.85
N ALA A 96 1.44 10.14 -1.65
CA ALA A 96 2.65 10.42 -2.43
C ALA A 96 2.65 9.76 -3.81
N ALA A 97 1.77 8.78 -4.02
CA ALA A 97 1.51 8.14 -5.30
C ALA A 97 0.97 9.12 -6.35
N ARG A 98 0.79 8.56 -7.56
CA ARG A 98 0.22 9.23 -8.73
C ARG A 98 -1.11 9.95 -8.46
N GLY A 99 -1.86 9.51 -7.45
CA GLY A 99 -3.18 10.04 -7.11
C GLY A 99 -3.20 11.55 -6.82
N PHE A 100 -2.27 12.07 -6.02
CA PHE A 100 -2.26 13.49 -5.66
C PHE A 100 -1.14 14.25 -6.38
N ILE A 101 0.11 13.87 -6.22
CA ILE A 101 1.24 14.67 -6.75
C ILE A 101 1.23 14.69 -8.28
N SER A 102 1.02 13.55 -8.95
CA SER A 102 1.06 13.48 -10.43
C SER A 102 -0.19 14.02 -11.12
N ILE A 103 -1.32 14.14 -10.42
CA ILE A 103 -2.61 14.53 -11.04
C ILE A 103 -3.06 15.90 -10.54
N ALA A 104 -3.10 16.11 -9.23
CA ALA A 104 -3.63 17.36 -8.68
C ALA A 104 -2.75 18.55 -9.05
N VAL A 105 -1.42 18.45 -8.86
CA VAL A 105 -0.52 19.58 -9.12
C VAL A 105 -0.62 20.07 -10.58
N PRO A 106 -0.50 19.21 -11.62
CA PRO A 106 -0.61 19.67 -13.00
C PRO A 106 -1.99 20.23 -13.38
N ILE A 107 -3.09 19.66 -12.86
CA ILE A 107 -4.44 20.14 -13.15
C ILE A 107 -4.64 21.56 -12.61
N LEU A 108 -4.18 21.79 -11.38
CA LEU A 108 -4.32 23.07 -10.68
C LEU A 108 -3.53 24.19 -11.36
N THR A 109 -2.34 23.88 -11.85
CA THR A 109 -1.48 24.82 -12.58
C THR A 109 -1.90 24.95 -14.05
N GLY A 110 -2.51 23.90 -14.61
CA GLY A 110 -2.88 23.81 -16.02
C GLY A 110 -3.97 24.80 -16.43
N ILE A 111 -4.86 25.20 -15.52
CA ILE A 111 -5.89 26.22 -15.80
C ILE A 111 -5.23 27.55 -16.17
N PHE A 112 -4.12 27.91 -15.52
CA PHE A 112 -3.36 29.12 -15.85
C PHE A 112 -2.52 28.94 -17.12
N TYR A 113 -1.89 27.78 -17.28
CA TYR A 113 -0.95 27.52 -18.38
C TYR A 113 -1.64 27.30 -19.74
N PHE A 114 -2.80 26.64 -19.75
CA PHE A 114 -3.56 26.34 -20.97
C PHE A 114 -4.68 27.35 -21.26
N ALA A 115 -4.78 28.45 -20.51
CA ALA A 115 -5.73 29.50 -20.82
C ALA A 115 -5.39 30.12 -22.19
N SER A 116 -6.39 30.21 -23.07
CA SER A 116 -6.21 30.76 -24.42
C SER A 116 -7.44 31.57 -24.86
N PRO A 117 -7.31 32.47 -25.84
CA PRO A 117 -8.44 33.22 -26.39
C PRO A 117 -9.52 32.33 -27.03
N GLU A 118 -9.22 31.08 -27.37
CA GLU A 118 -10.20 30.14 -27.94
C GLU A 118 -11.05 29.46 -26.87
N ASN A 119 -10.52 29.30 -25.65
CA ASN A 119 -11.24 28.64 -24.55
C ASN A 119 -11.84 29.63 -23.54
N ASN A 120 -11.43 30.90 -23.57
CA ASN A 120 -11.90 31.98 -22.69
C ASN A 120 -11.79 31.65 -21.18
N TRP A 121 -10.83 30.80 -20.79
CA TRP A 121 -10.68 30.41 -19.39
C TRP A 121 -10.26 31.57 -18.49
N GLU A 122 -9.58 32.58 -19.03
CA GLU A 122 -9.23 33.79 -18.29
C GLU A 122 -10.45 34.55 -17.76
N GLU A 123 -11.51 34.63 -18.54
CA GLU A 123 -12.73 35.34 -18.16
C GLU A 123 -13.71 34.44 -17.38
N LEU A 124 -13.78 33.16 -17.76
CA LEU A 124 -14.78 32.24 -17.23
C LEU A 124 -14.34 31.55 -15.92
N LEU A 125 -13.07 31.14 -15.85
CA LEU A 125 -12.58 30.27 -14.77
C LEU A 125 -11.70 31.03 -13.78
N LEU A 126 -10.69 31.79 -14.24
CA LEU A 126 -9.73 32.44 -13.36
C LEU A 126 -10.34 33.31 -12.24
N PRO A 127 -11.46 34.04 -12.44
CA PRO A 127 -12.08 34.81 -11.36
C PRO A 127 -12.61 33.96 -10.19
N HIS A 128 -12.84 32.66 -10.43
CA HIS A 128 -13.35 31.71 -9.44
C HIS A 128 -12.24 30.85 -8.83
N VAL A 129 -11.01 30.95 -9.34
CA VAL A 129 -9.86 30.20 -8.84
C VAL A 129 -9.29 30.94 -7.63
N PRO A 130 -9.10 30.26 -6.48
CA PRO A 130 -8.56 30.93 -5.31
C PRO A 130 -7.12 31.40 -5.51
N THR A 131 -6.80 32.55 -4.95
CA THR A 131 -5.53 33.26 -5.17
C THR A 131 -4.29 32.54 -4.62
N TRP A 132 -4.48 31.54 -3.75
CA TRP A 132 -3.38 30.75 -3.18
C TRP A 132 -2.87 29.64 -4.12
N LEU A 133 -3.53 29.41 -5.27
CA LEU A 133 -3.04 28.46 -6.27
C LEU A 133 -1.81 29.01 -7.00
N ILE A 134 -0.74 28.22 -7.00
CA ILE A 134 0.54 28.62 -7.61
C ILE A 134 0.44 28.49 -9.14
N PRO A 135 0.76 29.53 -9.92
CA PRO A 135 0.78 29.45 -11.37
C PRO A 135 2.14 28.99 -11.88
N PHE A 136 2.53 27.75 -11.58
CA PHE A 136 3.85 27.24 -11.96
C PHE A 136 3.75 25.88 -12.66
N TYR A 137 4.05 25.87 -13.96
CA TYR A 137 3.85 24.69 -14.82
C TYR A 137 5.16 24.14 -15.40
N GLU A 138 6.06 25.00 -15.88
CA GLU A 138 7.24 24.58 -16.66
C GLU A 138 8.53 24.40 -15.84
N GLY A 139 8.52 24.68 -14.54
CA GLY A 139 9.76 24.62 -13.76
C GLY A 139 10.47 25.97 -13.66
N LEU A 140 11.54 25.99 -12.87
CA LEU A 140 12.39 27.14 -12.64
C LEU A 140 13.58 27.02 -13.58
N PRO A 141 14.18 28.14 -14.01
CA PRO A 141 15.45 28.11 -14.72
C PRO A 141 16.51 27.31 -13.95
N GLU A 142 17.41 26.64 -14.68
CA GLU A 142 18.49 25.87 -14.05
C GLU A 142 19.32 26.74 -13.09
N GLY A 143 19.54 26.24 -11.87
CA GLY A 143 20.30 26.94 -10.83
C GLY A 143 19.53 28.02 -10.05
N ALA A 144 18.28 28.31 -10.39
CA ALA A 144 17.45 29.22 -9.60
C ALA A 144 17.07 28.60 -8.24
N ALA A 145 17.10 29.41 -7.19
CA ALA A 145 16.67 28.99 -5.87
C ALA A 145 15.15 28.75 -5.83
N ILE A 146 14.73 27.66 -5.18
CA ILE A 146 13.31 27.35 -5.02
C ILE A 146 12.66 28.39 -4.09
N PRO A 147 11.62 29.13 -4.53
CA PRO A 147 10.94 30.11 -3.70
C PRO A 147 9.98 29.42 -2.71
N TRP A 148 10.51 28.84 -1.64
CA TRP A 148 9.71 28.08 -0.65
C TRP A 148 8.53 28.87 -0.07
N GLY A 149 8.63 30.20 0.01
CA GLY A 149 7.57 31.06 0.52
C GLY A 149 6.26 30.98 -0.27
N VAL A 150 6.30 30.84 -1.59
CA VAL A 150 5.08 30.76 -2.42
C VAL A 150 4.39 29.41 -2.30
N TRP A 151 5.10 28.38 -1.85
CA TRP A 151 4.55 27.04 -1.65
C TRP A 151 3.83 26.88 -0.32
N LEU A 152 4.19 27.68 0.69
CA LEU A 152 3.74 27.46 2.06
C LEU A 152 2.21 27.56 2.19
N GLU A 153 1.60 28.62 1.68
CA GLU A 153 0.16 28.85 1.75
C GLU A 153 -0.67 27.76 1.03
N PRO A 154 -0.44 27.46 -0.26
CA PRO A 154 -1.11 26.37 -0.95
C PRO A 154 -0.91 25.01 -0.26
N LEU A 155 0.31 24.68 0.17
CA LEU A 155 0.58 23.41 0.86
C LEU A 155 -0.19 23.30 2.19
N LEU A 156 -0.35 24.41 2.92
CA LEU A 156 -1.15 24.43 4.15
C LEU A 156 -2.62 24.17 3.87
N TRP A 157 -3.22 24.81 2.86
CA TRP A 157 -4.62 24.55 2.49
C TRP A 157 -4.84 23.11 2.04
N TRP A 158 -3.93 22.57 1.23
CA TRP A 158 -3.97 21.17 0.82
C TRP A 158 -3.79 20.22 1.99
N LEU A 159 -2.92 20.54 2.95
CA LEU A 159 -2.75 19.75 4.17
C LEU A 159 -4.05 19.72 4.98
N VAL A 160 -4.70 20.86 5.19
CA VAL A 160 -5.98 20.96 5.92
C VAL A 160 -7.08 20.17 5.21
N PHE A 161 -7.21 20.35 3.89
CA PHE A 161 -8.17 19.60 3.08
C PHE A 161 -7.93 18.09 3.20
N MET A 162 -6.68 17.64 3.04
CA MET A 162 -6.34 16.22 3.13
C MET A 162 -6.59 15.67 4.53
N ALA A 163 -6.21 16.40 5.59
CA ALA A 163 -6.50 15.99 6.96
C ALA A 163 -8.00 15.80 7.18
N ALA A 164 -8.83 16.75 6.74
CA ALA A 164 -10.29 16.66 6.84
C ALA A 164 -10.84 15.48 6.03
N PHE A 165 -10.39 15.31 4.80
CA PHE A 165 -10.80 14.20 3.93
C PHE A 165 -10.46 12.84 4.55
N TYR A 166 -9.25 12.66 5.07
CA TYR A 166 -8.84 11.43 5.72
C TYR A 166 -9.62 11.16 7.02
N VAL A 167 -9.96 12.19 7.79
CA VAL A 167 -10.85 12.04 8.95
C VAL A 167 -12.21 11.49 8.51
N VAL A 168 -12.82 12.05 7.46
CA VAL A 168 -14.09 11.55 6.92
C VAL A 168 -13.97 10.11 6.44
N VAL A 169 -12.92 9.77 5.70
CA VAL A 169 -12.66 8.40 5.23
C VAL A 169 -12.50 7.43 6.41
N VAL A 170 -11.75 7.81 7.45
CA VAL A 170 -11.58 6.98 8.65
C VAL A 170 -12.92 6.82 9.38
N CYS A 171 -13.71 7.88 9.55
CA CYS A 171 -15.04 7.80 10.15
C CYS A 171 -15.97 6.86 9.36
N ALA A 172 -16.00 6.99 8.04
CA ALA A 172 -16.77 6.11 7.16
C ALA A 172 -16.31 4.65 7.30
N MET A 173 -15.00 4.41 7.31
CA MET A 173 -14.42 3.07 7.52
C MET A 173 -14.79 2.49 8.87
N VAL A 174 -14.81 3.28 9.96
CA VAL A 174 -15.23 2.81 11.29
C VAL A 174 -16.69 2.37 11.30
N ILE A 175 -17.58 3.11 10.61
CA ILE A 175 -19.00 2.76 10.49
C ILE A 175 -19.17 1.48 9.66
N LEU A 176 -18.55 1.44 8.48
CA LEU A 176 -18.68 0.32 7.53
C LEU A 176 -17.96 -0.95 7.98
N ARG A 177 -16.92 -0.83 8.83
CA ARG A 177 -16.12 -1.95 9.34
C ARG A 177 -16.99 -3.07 9.89
N ARG A 178 -18.03 -2.75 10.67
CA ARG A 178 -18.88 -3.79 11.29
C ARG A 178 -19.72 -4.52 10.24
N GLN A 179 -20.23 -3.80 9.25
CA GLN A 179 -21.01 -4.38 8.15
C GLN A 179 -20.13 -5.31 7.30
N TRP A 180 -18.97 -4.82 6.86
CA TRP A 180 -18.08 -5.57 5.98
C TRP A 180 -17.44 -6.79 6.63
N MET A 181 -17.07 -6.71 7.90
CA MET A 181 -16.43 -7.83 8.58
C MET A 181 -17.45 -8.87 9.07
N ASP A 182 -18.53 -8.44 9.71
CA ASP A 182 -19.43 -9.37 10.41
C ASP A 182 -20.48 -9.97 9.46
N HIS A 183 -21.05 -9.16 8.58
CA HIS A 183 -22.17 -9.55 7.70
C HIS A 183 -21.70 -9.99 6.32
N GLU A 184 -20.84 -9.19 5.67
CA GLU A 184 -20.38 -9.47 4.31
C GLU A 184 -19.12 -10.34 4.27
N ARG A 185 -18.43 -10.48 5.42
CA ARG A 185 -17.20 -11.27 5.59
C ARG A 185 -16.19 -11.00 4.47
N LEU A 186 -16.00 -9.73 4.15
CA LEU A 186 -15.12 -9.31 3.08
C LEU A 186 -13.71 -9.82 3.38
N LEU A 187 -13.15 -10.58 2.44
CA LEU A 187 -11.75 -10.98 2.51
C LEU A 187 -10.89 -9.74 2.30
N TYR A 188 -9.83 -9.61 3.09
CA TYR A 188 -8.81 -8.55 2.92
C TYR A 188 -7.49 -9.16 2.42
N PRO A 189 -7.36 -9.60 1.16
CA PRO A 189 -6.13 -10.22 0.64
C PRO A 189 -4.90 -9.32 0.79
N LEU A 190 -5.05 -8.02 0.58
CA LEU A 190 -3.95 -7.06 0.64
C LEU A 190 -3.35 -6.93 2.05
N THR A 191 -4.11 -7.21 3.12
CA THR A 191 -3.61 -7.11 4.49
C THR A 191 -2.85 -8.36 4.92
N GLN A 192 -3.05 -9.50 4.24
CA GLN A 192 -2.42 -10.78 4.61
C GLN A 192 -0.90 -10.74 4.45
N VAL A 193 -0.40 -9.96 3.49
CA VAL A 193 1.03 -9.82 3.23
C VAL A 193 1.76 -9.13 4.40
N PRO A 194 1.39 -7.88 4.79
CA PRO A 194 2.00 -7.25 5.95
C PRO A 194 1.71 -8.02 7.23
N LEU A 195 0.52 -8.61 7.40
CA LEU A 195 0.21 -9.44 8.57
C LEU A 195 1.12 -10.66 8.67
N GLY A 196 1.39 -11.33 7.55
CA GLY A 196 2.32 -12.47 7.49
C GLY A 196 3.76 -12.05 7.80
N MET A 197 4.21 -10.90 7.31
CA MET A 197 5.56 -10.37 7.59
C MET A 197 5.78 -10.06 9.08
N VAL A 198 4.75 -9.57 9.77
CA VAL A 198 4.86 -9.17 11.18
C VAL A 198 4.55 -10.29 12.18
N GLU A 199 4.10 -11.44 11.70
CA GLU A 199 3.67 -12.55 12.55
C GLU A 199 4.85 -13.09 13.39
N ASP A 200 4.61 -13.26 14.69
CA ASP A 200 5.60 -13.77 15.63
C ASP A 200 5.47 -15.29 15.81
N ALA A 201 6.60 -15.98 15.90
CA ALA A 201 6.63 -17.37 16.34
C ALA A 201 6.28 -17.46 17.84
N ALA A 202 5.90 -18.67 18.29
CA ALA A 202 5.65 -18.95 19.71
C ALA A 202 6.82 -18.56 20.64
N THR A 203 8.04 -18.54 20.10
CA THR A 203 9.23 -17.97 20.74
C THR A 203 9.73 -16.76 19.93
N PRO A 204 10.08 -15.63 20.58
CA PRO A 204 10.62 -14.47 19.90
C PRO A 204 11.93 -14.84 19.21
N SER A 205 11.91 -14.81 17.87
CA SER A 205 13.05 -15.14 17.01
C SER A 205 13.52 -13.89 16.28
N ARG A 206 14.83 -13.80 16.02
CA ARG A 206 15.42 -12.71 15.21
C ARG A 206 14.90 -12.70 13.78
N VAL A 207 14.58 -13.89 13.26
CA VAL A 207 14.07 -14.11 11.89
C VAL A 207 12.62 -14.55 12.00
N LYS A 208 11.73 -13.75 11.40
CA LYS A 208 10.28 -14.02 11.39
C LYS A 208 9.96 -15.32 10.63
N PRO A 209 8.89 -16.05 10.99
CA PRO A 209 8.47 -17.27 10.29
C PRO A 209 8.27 -17.08 8.80
N PHE A 210 7.75 -15.93 8.39
CA PHE A 210 7.53 -15.55 7.00
C PHE A 210 8.78 -15.76 6.12
N LEU A 211 9.94 -15.30 6.61
CA LEU A 211 11.22 -15.37 5.89
C LEU A 211 11.81 -16.79 5.84
N LYS A 212 11.31 -17.71 6.65
CA LYS A 212 11.74 -19.12 6.66
C LYS A 212 10.96 -19.96 5.65
N ASN A 213 9.88 -19.42 5.07
CA ASN A 213 9.05 -20.13 4.11
C ASN A 213 9.70 -20.12 2.70
N PRO A 214 10.08 -21.27 2.12
CA PRO A 214 10.67 -21.31 0.78
C PRO A 214 9.69 -20.84 -0.32
N ALA A 215 8.38 -21.01 -0.13
CA ALA A 215 7.38 -20.55 -1.09
C ALA A 215 7.38 -19.02 -1.22
N MET A 216 7.64 -18.28 -0.14
CA MET A 216 7.82 -16.82 -0.18
C MET A 216 9.02 -16.45 -1.07
N TRP A 217 10.15 -17.13 -0.89
CA TRP A 217 11.35 -16.86 -1.70
C TRP A 217 11.15 -17.21 -3.16
N LEU A 218 10.40 -18.28 -3.47
CA LEU A 218 10.00 -18.58 -4.85
C LEU A 218 9.12 -17.47 -5.43
N GLY A 219 8.12 -17.00 -4.66
CA GLY A 219 7.26 -15.89 -5.03
C GLY A 219 7.99 -14.56 -5.22
N LEU A 220 9.08 -14.33 -4.49
CA LEU A 220 9.96 -13.17 -4.69
C LEU A 220 10.89 -13.37 -5.90
N ALA A 221 11.52 -14.54 -6.03
CA ALA A 221 12.56 -14.81 -7.02
C ALA A 221 12.01 -14.80 -8.45
N VAL A 222 10.86 -15.43 -8.70
CA VAL A 222 10.31 -15.55 -10.06
C VAL A 222 10.03 -14.18 -10.70
N PRO A 223 9.23 -13.28 -10.10
CA PRO A 223 9.02 -11.94 -10.65
C PRO A 223 10.30 -11.11 -10.67
N SER A 224 11.17 -11.22 -9.67
CA SER A 224 12.42 -10.44 -9.60
C SER A 224 13.37 -10.80 -10.74
N VAL A 225 13.50 -12.09 -11.08
CA VAL A 225 14.33 -12.53 -12.22
C VAL A 225 13.69 -12.11 -13.53
N LEU A 226 12.39 -12.35 -13.71
CA LEU A 226 11.66 -11.99 -14.93
C LEU A 226 11.72 -10.48 -15.23
N HIS A 227 11.44 -9.65 -14.22
CA HIS A 227 11.55 -8.20 -14.35
C HIS A 227 13.01 -7.72 -14.40
N GLY A 228 13.92 -8.42 -13.72
CA GLY A 228 15.37 -8.15 -13.77
C GLY A 228 15.94 -8.32 -15.18
N VAL A 229 15.53 -9.38 -15.90
CA VAL A 229 15.89 -9.57 -17.32
C VAL A 229 15.36 -8.44 -18.17
N ASN A 230 14.11 -8.01 -17.95
CA ASN A 230 13.54 -6.87 -18.67
C ASN A 230 14.22 -5.54 -18.34
N ALA A 231 14.63 -5.33 -17.10
CA ALA A 231 15.40 -4.16 -16.71
C ALA A 231 16.79 -4.19 -17.37
N LEU A 232 17.46 -5.35 -17.40
CA LEU A 232 18.74 -5.50 -18.09
C LEU A 232 18.63 -5.31 -19.60
N SER A 233 17.56 -5.81 -20.23
CA SER A 233 17.24 -5.57 -21.65
C SER A 233 17.12 -4.08 -21.99
N HIS A 234 16.71 -3.24 -21.04
CA HIS A 234 16.66 -1.79 -21.24
C HIS A 234 18.06 -1.16 -21.32
N TYR A 235 19.04 -1.69 -20.58
CA TYR A 235 20.42 -1.18 -20.60
C TYR A 235 21.31 -1.87 -21.64
N TYR A 236 20.96 -3.10 -22.02
CA TYR A 236 21.75 -3.96 -22.88
C TYR A 236 20.90 -4.53 -24.01
N GLU A 237 21.13 -4.05 -25.23
CA GLU A 237 20.37 -4.43 -26.43
C GLU A 237 20.49 -5.93 -26.79
N PHE A 238 21.57 -6.60 -26.38
CA PHE A 238 21.75 -8.03 -26.64
C PHE A 238 20.84 -8.93 -25.79
N ILE A 239 20.22 -8.39 -24.73
CA ILE A 239 19.28 -9.12 -23.89
C ILE A 239 17.87 -8.88 -24.44
N GLY A 240 17.22 -9.93 -24.91
CA GLY A 240 15.85 -9.87 -25.39
C GLY A 240 14.86 -9.58 -24.26
N ARG A 241 13.92 -8.67 -24.52
CA ARG A 241 12.83 -8.37 -23.58
C ARG A 241 11.82 -9.52 -23.55
N ILE A 242 11.45 -9.95 -22.35
CA ILE A 242 10.34 -10.85 -22.10
C ILE A 242 9.04 -10.04 -22.14
N ASN A 243 8.24 -10.24 -23.19
CA ASN A 243 6.95 -9.60 -23.33
C ASN A 243 5.89 -10.33 -22.51
N PHE A 244 5.25 -9.63 -21.59
CA PHE A 244 4.14 -10.16 -20.80
C PHE A 244 2.76 -9.78 -21.34
N ALA A 245 2.72 -9.02 -22.43
CA ALA A 245 1.48 -8.59 -23.08
C ALA A 245 1.39 -9.26 -24.45
N TYR A 246 0.35 -10.06 -24.64
CA TYR A 246 0.04 -10.73 -25.88
C TYR A 246 -1.29 -10.19 -26.40
N SER A 247 -1.30 -9.67 -27.63
CA SER A 247 -2.53 -9.28 -28.31
C SER A 247 -2.86 -10.29 -29.39
N MET A 248 -4.07 -10.84 -29.36
CA MET A 248 -4.58 -11.71 -30.41
C MET A 248 -5.64 -10.93 -31.20
N PRO A 249 -5.40 -10.62 -32.48
CA PRO A 249 -6.43 -10.01 -33.32
C PRO A 249 -7.53 -11.03 -33.61
N LEU A 250 -8.78 -10.61 -33.40
CA LEU A 250 -9.99 -11.36 -33.74
C LEU A 250 -10.76 -10.61 -34.83
N ALA A 251 -11.48 -11.36 -35.66
CA ALA A 251 -12.35 -10.83 -36.71
C ALA A 251 -11.66 -9.82 -37.65
N HIS A 252 -10.60 -10.24 -38.37
CA HIS A 252 -9.87 -9.40 -39.34
C HIS A 252 -9.45 -8.04 -38.78
N ASP A 253 -8.80 -8.03 -37.61
CA ASP A 253 -8.34 -6.82 -36.90
C ASP A 253 -9.44 -5.84 -36.42
N ALA A 254 -10.72 -6.21 -36.53
CA ALA A 254 -11.80 -5.39 -35.99
C ALA A 254 -11.79 -5.33 -34.45
N VAL A 255 -11.32 -6.39 -33.78
CA VAL A 255 -11.23 -6.48 -32.32
C VAL A 255 -9.88 -7.06 -31.91
N ARG A 256 -9.17 -6.40 -31.01
CA ARG A 256 -7.93 -6.92 -30.41
C ARG A 256 -8.18 -7.38 -28.98
N PHE A 257 -7.95 -8.66 -28.73
CA PHE A 257 -7.98 -9.21 -27.37
C PHE A 257 -6.60 -9.08 -26.74
N TYR A 258 -6.50 -8.41 -25.60
CA TYR A 258 -5.25 -8.19 -24.89
C TYR A 258 -5.16 -9.09 -23.66
N LEU A 259 -4.18 -10.00 -23.65
CA LEU A 259 -3.82 -10.82 -22.51
C LEU A 259 -2.53 -10.27 -21.90
N ARG A 260 -2.59 -9.74 -20.68
CA ARG A 260 -1.41 -9.24 -19.96
C ARG A 260 -1.15 -10.06 -18.70
N PHE A 261 -0.02 -10.74 -18.67
CA PHE A 261 0.47 -11.47 -17.51
C PHE A 261 1.26 -10.54 -16.59
N ASP A 262 0.57 -9.95 -15.62
CA ASP A 262 1.22 -9.02 -14.71
C ASP A 262 1.82 -9.76 -13.50
N CYS A 263 3.09 -10.18 -13.63
CA CYS A 263 3.73 -11.01 -12.61
C CYS A 263 4.05 -10.26 -11.30
N MET A 264 3.91 -8.92 -11.27
CA MET A 264 3.97 -8.12 -10.04
C MET A 264 2.87 -8.53 -9.05
N TRP A 265 1.72 -9.01 -9.56
CA TRP A 265 0.62 -9.51 -8.74
C TRP A 265 0.82 -10.93 -8.22
N MET A 266 1.77 -11.69 -8.78
CA MET A 266 2.00 -13.10 -8.43
C MET A 266 2.94 -13.29 -7.23
N GLY A 267 3.84 -12.33 -6.95
CA GLY A 267 4.86 -12.49 -5.91
C GLY A 267 4.40 -12.10 -4.52
N LEU A 268 4.34 -10.80 -4.23
CA LEU A 268 4.00 -10.29 -2.90
C LEU A 268 2.49 -10.33 -2.63
N ALA A 269 1.64 -10.08 -3.63
CA ALA A 269 0.18 -10.01 -3.45
C ALA A 269 -0.55 -11.36 -3.47
N PHE A 270 0.08 -12.44 -3.97
CA PHE A 270 -0.57 -13.74 -4.17
C PHE A 270 -0.34 -14.78 -3.07
N GLN A 271 0.54 -14.47 -2.11
CA GLN A 271 0.71 -15.26 -0.89
C GLN A 271 -0.61 -15.57 -0.13
N PRO A 272 -1.68 -14.73 -0.17
CA PRO A 272 -2.97 -15.06 0.43
C PRO A 272 -3.70 -16.21 -0.28
N VAL A 273 -3.58 -16.31 -1.61
CA VAL A 273 -4.31 -17.33 -2.41
C VAL A 273 -3.67 -18.70 -2.22
N VAL A 274 -2.34 -18.79 -2.19
CA VAL A 274 -1.64 -20.05 -1.92
C VAL A 274 -1.87 -20.51 -0.48
N LEU A 275 -1.89 -19.60 0.51
CA LEU A 275 -2.25 -19.95 1.89
C LEU A 275 -3.72 -20.37 2.05
N LEU A 276 -4.65 -19.78 1.30
CA LEU A 276 -6.06 -20.20 1.27
C LEU A 276 -6.22 -21.59 0.65
N LEU A 277 -5.52 -21.87 -0.47
CA LEU A 277 -5.55 -23.18 -1.13
C LEU A 277 -4.86 -24.28 -0.30
N VAL A 278 -3.73 -23.96 0.35
CA VAL A 278 -2.99 -24.89 1.22
C VAL A 278 -3.67 -25.06 2.59
N GLY A 279 -4.31 -24.02 3.12
CA GLY A 279 -5.09 -24.05 4.36
C GLY A 279 -6.37 -24.88 4.22
N GLN A 280 -7.02 -24.84 3.05
CA GLN A 280 -8.12 -25.76 2.72
C GLN A 280 -7.65 -27.21 2.59
N SER A 281 -6.42 -27.45 2.10
CA SER A 281 -5.87 -28.80 1.92
C SER A 281 -5.45 -29.49 3.24
N ARG A 282 -5.16 -28.74 4.31
CA ARG A 282 -4.80 -29.30 5.63
C ARG A 282 -5.98 -29.46 6.60
N GLY A 283 -7.17 -28.98 6.23
CA GLY A 283 -8.42 -29.19 6.96
C GLY A 283 -9.22 -30.37 6.41
N GLY A 284 -8.63 -31.56 6.41
CA GLY A 284 -9.33 -32.78 6.02
C GLY A 284 -10.40 -33.21 7.02
N ALA A 285 -11.46 -33.83 6.49
CA ALA A 285 -12.55 -34.54 7.15
C ALA A 285 -13.76 -33.70 7.61
N LEU A 286 -14.70 -33.49 6.68
CA LEU A 286 -16.12 -33.39 7.01
C LEU A 286 -16.52 -34.59 7.88
N HIS A 287 -16.84 -34.35 9.15
CA HIS A 287 -17.76 -35.21 9.90
C HIS A 287 -19.19 -34.87 9.48
N PRO A 288 -19.99 -35.81 8.95
CA PRO A 288 -21.39 -35.56 8.68
C PRO A 288 -22.21 -35.74 9.98
N HIS A 289 -23.26 -34.94 10.13
CA HIS A 289 -24.32 -35.01 11.14
C HIS A 289 -23.98 -34.63 12.59
N ARG A 290 -24.42 -33.43 13.00
CA ARG A 290 -25.35 -33.28 14.13
C ARG A 290 -26.34 -32.14 13.86
N HIS A 291 -27.61 -32.51 13.81
CA HIS A 291 -28.75 -31.59 13.82
C HIS A 291 -28.65 -30.62 14.99
N PHE A 292 -28.72 -29.32 14.72
CA PHE A 292 -29.01 -28.33 15.74
C PHE A 292 -30.52 -28.32 15.98
N GLU A 293 -30.93 -29.00 17.04
CA GLU A 293 -32.26 -28.88 17.64
C GLU A 293 -32.46 -27.44 18.14
N TYR A 294 -33.51 -26.79 17.63
CA TYR A 294 -33.94 -25.47 18.06
C TYR A 294 -34.65 -25.59 19.41
N ARG A 295 -33.92 -25.41 20.52
CA ARG A 295 -34.47 -25.45 21.88
C ARG A 295 -35.22 -24.13 22.16
N LYS A 296 -36.55 -24.14 22.06
CA LYS A 296 -37.42 -23.04 22.55
C LYS A 296 -37.14 -22.75 24.03
N PRO A 297 -37.07 -21.47 24.45
CA PRO A 297 -37.02 -21.14 25.87
C PRO A 297 -38.38 -21.40 26.53
N ARG A 298 -38.41 -22.29 27.53
CA ARG A 298 -39.49 -22.40 28.52
C ARG A 298 -39.14 -21.54 29.73
N HIS A 299 -40.19 -21.09 30.41
CA HIS A 299 -40.24 -20.43 31.72
C HIS A 299 -40.36 -18.90 31.70
N LEU A 300 -41.60 -18.44 31.53
CA LEU A 300 -42.28 -17.59 32.51
C LEU A 300 -43.75 -18.04 32.54
N GLN A 301 -44.13 -18.73 33.62
CA GLN A 301 -45.52 -19.03 33.99
C GLN A 301 -45.91 -18.14 35.18
N PRO A 302 -47.22 -17.95 35.42
CA PRO A 302 -47.80 -16.75 36.00
C PRO A 302 -47.91 -16.79 37.51
N HIS A 303 -47.93 -15.60 38.14
CA HIS A 303 -48.45 -15.43 39.48
C HIS A 303 -49.36 -14.21 39.54
N LEU A 304 -50.63 -14.51 39.83
CA LEU A 304 -51.76 -13.67 40.30
C LEU A 304 -52.39 -12.69 39.29
#